data_AF-A0A645GK07-F1
#
_entry.id   AF-A0A645GK07-F1
#
_cell.length_a   1.000
_cell.length_b   1.000
_cell.length_c   1.000
_cell.angle_alpha   90.00
_cell.angle_beta   90.00
_cell.angle_gamma   90.00
#
_symmetry.space_group_name_H-M   'P 1'
#
loop_
_entity.id
_entity.type
_entity.pdbx_description
1 polymer ?
#
loop_
_entity_poly.entity_id
_entity_poly.type
_entity_poly.pdbx_seq_one_letter_code
_entity_poly.pdbx_strand_id
1 'polypeptide(L)'
;MRDFSGETYVYGVKDFKDKGLKVGDIITIVGKRAEYKGTPQVAGAVLESVIPVTAATIAEVLTKPDSNQDYYMVTGEITSIKDAIYGNLYLKDGDSEIYLYGCYPGYGATGDYRKNLLADKGIKVGDKLTVIATKSSYKEVAQLTNGIYFSHESPK
;
A
#
# COMPACT_ATOMS: atom_id res chain seq x y z
N MET A 1 4.02 -8.56 9.36
CA MET A 1 3.56 -7.15 9.36
C MET A 1 4.65 -6.34 8.70
N ARG A 2 4.33 -5.39 7.81
CA ARG A 2 5.31 -4.65 7.03
C ARG A 2 5.04 -3.16 7.10
N ASP A 3 6.10 -2.38 7.21
CA ASP A 3 6.09 -0.93 6.97
C ASP A 3 7.13 -0.56 5.91
N PHE A 4 7.45 0.73 5.77
CA PHE A 4 8.42 1.21 4.78
C PHE A 4 9.86 0.75 5.04
N SER A 5 10.18 0.36 6.28
CA SER A 5 11.53 0.03 6.72
C SER A 5 11.82 -1.47 6.69
N GLY A 6 10.78 -2.31 6.66
CA GLY A 6 10.93 -3.75 6.55
C GLY A 6 9.72 -4.53 7.02
N GLU A 7 9.95 -5.79 7.34
CA GLU A 7 8.93 -6.73 7.77
C GLU A 7 9.33 -7.40 9.08
N THR A 8 8.36 -7.57 9.97
CA THR A 8 8.53 -8.28 11.23
C THR A 8 7.37 -9.24 11.50
N TYR A 9 7.68 -10.33 12.19
CA TYR A 9 6.68 -11.27 12.66
C TYR A 9 6.05 -10.76 13.97
N VAL A 10 4.73 -10.90 14.08
CA VAL A 10 3.96 -10.52 15.27
C VAL A 10 3.28 -11.78 15.79
N TYR A 11 3.71 -12.24 16.97
CA TYR A 11 3.18 -13.42 17.59
C TYR A 11 2.04 -13.09 18.56
N GLY A 12 0.88 -13.73 18.33
CA GLY A 12 -0.21 -13.74 19.28
C GLY A 12 -0.81 -12.36 19.54
N VAL A 13 -1.31 -11.69 18.51
CA VAL A 13 -2.15 -10.50 18.71
C VAL A 13 -3.34 -10.90 19.58
N LYS A 14 -3.50 -10.25 20.73
CA LYS A 14 -4.59 -10.53 21.67
C LYS A 14 -5.93 -10.46 20.95
N ASP A 15 -6.82 -11.44 21.15
CA ASP A 15 -8.17 -11.50 20.57
C ASP A 15 -8.19 -11.36 19.02
N PHE A 16 -7.13 -11.80 18.33
CA PHE A 16 -6.98 -11.60 16.87
C PHE A 16 -8.18 -12.07 16.05
N LYS A 17 -8.76 -13.23 16.39
CA LYS A 17 -9.89 -13.82 15.64
C LYS A 17 -11.15 -12.95 15.70
N ASP A 18 -11.32 -12.20 16.79
CA ASP A 18 -12.53 -11.40 17.03
C ASP A 18 -12.41 -9.98 16.45
N LYS A 19 -11.21 -9.59 16.00
CA LYS A 19 -10.92 -8.23 15.51
C LYS A 19 -11.31 -7.98 14.06
N GLY A 20 -11.68 -9.02 13.29
CA GLY A 20 -12.11 -8.87 11.89
C GLY A 20 -11.04 -8.28 10.96
N LEU A 21 -9.76 -8.35 11.34
CA LEU A 21 -8.66 -7.84 10.52
C LEU A 21 -8.52 -8.64 9.24
N LYS A 22 -8.25 -7.95 8.13
CA LYS A 22 -7.96 -8.57 6.85
C LYS A 22 -6.61 -8.14 6.31
N VAL A 23 -6.04 -8.99 5.43
CA VAL A 23 -4.81 -8.65 4.71
C VAL A 23 -5.02 -7.34 3.97
N GLY A 24 -4.05 -6.43 4.13
CA GLY A 24 -4.11 -5.09 3.55
C GLY A 24 -4.55 -4.01 4.52
N ASP A 25 -5.20 -4.33 5.65
CA ASP A 25 -5.50 -3.32 6.67
C ASP A 25 -4.21 -2.69 7.21
N ILE A 26 -4.25 -1.37 7.42
CA ILE A 26 -3.17 -0.65 8.08
C ILE A 26 -3.47 -0.66 9.58
N ILE A 27 -2.56 -1.20 10.39
CA ILE A 27 -2.79 -1.36 11.82
C ILE A 27 -1.62 -0.80 12.64
N THR A 28 -1.94 -0.30 13.83
CA THR A 28 -0.95 -0.01 14.87
C THR A 28 -1.10 -1.03 15.97
N ILE A 29 0.04 -1.59 16.42
CA ILE A 29 0.09 -2.51 17.54
C ILE A 29 1.06 -2.01 18.61
N VAL A 30 0.78 -2.37 19.85
CA VAL A 30 1.71 -2.22 20.97
C VAL A 30 2.10 -3.61 21.44
N GLY A 31 3.40 -3.88 21.57
CA GLY A 31 3.91 -5.17 22.02
C GLY A 31 5.34 -5.07 22.51
N LYS A 32 5.88 -6.19 23.00
CA LYS A 32 7.26 -6.26 23.49
C LYS A 32 8.17 -6.83 22.42
N ARG A 33 9.39 -6.29 22.31
CA ARG A 33 10.46 -6.94 21.53
C ARG A 33 10.73 -8.31 22.14
N ALA A 34 10.71 -9.34 21.30
CA ALA A 34 10.99 -10.71 21.65
C ALA A 34 11.87 -11.36 20.57
N GLU A 35 12.24 -12.61 20.80
CA GLU A 35 13.04 -13.40 19.89
C GLU A 35 12.62 -14.87 20.01
N TYR A 36 12.45 -15.54 18.87
CA TYR A 36 12.17 -16.98 18.83
C TYR A 36 13.23 -17.66 17.98
N LYS A 37 14.04 -18.53 18.61
CA LYS A 37 15.14 -19.25 17.95
C LYS A 37 16.09 -18.34 17.15
N GLY A 38 16.43 -17.17 17.70
CA GLY A 38 17.31 -16.20 17.04
C GLY A 38 16.60 -15.22 16.09
N THR A 39 15.30 -15.41 15.82
CA THR A 39 14.53 -14.51 14.95
C THR A 39 13.81 -13.44 15.78
N PRO A 40 14.12 -12.14 15.58
CA PRO A 40 13.39 -11.06 16.23
C PRO A 40 11.91 -11.05 15.85
N GLN A 41 11.05 -10.81 16.85
CA GLN A 41 9.59 -10.71 16.66
C GLN A 41 8.96 -9.77 17.69
N VAL A 42 7.69 -9.43 17.50
CA VAL A 42 6.87 -8.76 18.52
C VAL A 42 6.01 -9.80 19.23
N ALA A 43 6.03 -9.82 20.57
CA ALA A 43 5.21 -10.72 21.39
C ALA A 43 4.24 -9.96 22.30
N GLY A 44 3.12 -10.62 22.64
CA GLY A 44 2.09 -10.05 23.50
C GLY A 44 1.45 -8.81 22.89
N ALA A 45 1.30 -8.81 21.56
CA ALA A 45 0.81 -7.65 20.82
C ALA A 45 -0.66 -7.37 21.12
N VAL A 46 -0.99 -6.10 21.34
CA VAL A 46 -2.34 -5.57 21.43
C VAL A 46 -2.55 -4.66 20.23
N LEU A 47 -3.74 -4.72 19.64
CA LEU A 47 -4.13 -3.83 18.57
C LEU A 47 -4.51 -2.49 19.18
N GLU A 48 -3.86 -1.42 18.74
CA GLU A 48 -4.16 -0.06 19.18
C GLU A 48 -5.14 0.62 18.23
N SER A 49 -4.94 0.48 16.93
CA SER A 49 -5.82 1.07 15.92
C SER A 49 -5.82 0.27 14.62
N VAL A 50 -6.88 0.47 13.84
CA VAL A 50 -7.08 -0.10 12.51
C VAL A 50 -7.57 1.00 11.59
N ILE A 51 -6.98 1.09 10.42
CA ILE A 51 -7.52 1.80 9.26
C ILE A 51 -7.94 0.72 8.27
N PRO A 52 -9.25 0.46 8.13
CA PRO A 52 -9.74 -0.54 7.19
C PRO A 52 -9.43 -0.13 5.76
N VAL A 53 -8.92 -1.07 4.97
CA VAL A 53 -8.69 -0.85 3.53
C VAL A 53 -9.79 -1.51 2.72
N THR A 54 -10.32 -0.82 1.71
CA THR A 54 -11.38 -1.33 0.83
C THR A 54 -10.78 -1.79 -0.49
N ALA A 55 -10.92 -3.06 -0.86
CA ALA A 55 -10.58 -3.50 -2.21
C ALA A 55 -11.56 -2.88 -3.22
N ALA A 56 -11.05 -2.28 -4.29
CA ALA A 56 -11.86 -1.62 -5.31
C ALA A 56 -11.17 -1.65 -6.68
N THR A 57 -11.97 -1.66 -7.74
CA THR A 57 -11.52 -1.42 -9.12
C THR A 57 -11.20 0.07 -9.33
N ILE A 58 -10.45 0.37 -10.39
CA ILE A 58 -10.16 1.76 -10.74
C ILE A 58 -11.46 2.53 -11.06
N ALA A 59 -12.40 1.88 -11.78
CA ALA A 59 -13.71 2.44 -12.09
C ALA A 59 -14.49 2.84 -10.83
N GLU A 60 -14.52 1.97 -9.82
CA GLU A 60 -15.19 2.27 -8.55
C GLU A 60 -14.54 3.43 -7.82
N VAL A 61 -13.20 3.47 -7.75
CA VAL A 61 -12.47 4.56 -7.09
C VAL A 61 -12.75 5.90 -7.76
N LEU A 62 -12.83 5.95 -9.09
CA LEU A 62 -13.14 7.17 -9.83
C LEU A 62 -14.49 7.80 -9.42
N THR A 63 -15.44 7.02 -8.91
CA THR A 63 -16.76 7.51 -8.43
C THR A 63 -16.76 8.00 -6.99
N LYS A 64 -15.69 7.76 -6.22
CA LYS A 64 -15.61 8.11 -4.81
C LYS A 64 -15.23 9.58 -4.61
N PRO A 65 -15.64 10.22 -3.50
CA PRO A 65 -15.14 11.54 -3.16
C PRO A 65 -13.63 11.50 -2.89
N ASP A 66 -12.99 12.66 -2.99
CA ASP A 66 -11.64 12.84 -2.49
C ASP A 66 -11.62 12.65 -0.96
N SER A 67 -10.62 11.92 -0.47
CA SER A 67 -10.48 11.61 0.96
C SER A 67 -9.03 11.34 1.29
N ASN A 68 -8.55 11.83 2.43
CA ASN A 68 -7.24 11.48 2.98
C ASN A 68 -7.33 10.41 4.08
N GLN A 69 -8.51 9.84 4.30
CA GLN A 69 -8.79 8.84 5.34
C GLN A 69 -9.26 7.50 4.75
N ASP A 70 -9.90 7.53 3.57
CA ASP A 70 -10.44 6.33 2.93
C ASP A 70 -9.37 5.70 2.02
N TYR A 71 -8.90 4.52 2.42
CA TYR A 71 -7.89 3.78 1.68
C TYR A 71 -8.51 2.71 0.80
N TYR A 72 -8.03 2.65 -0.44
CA TYR A 72 -8.42 1.66 -1.43
C TYR A 72 -7.23 0.79 -1.79
N MET A 73 -7.44 -0.53 -1.85
CA MET A 73 -6.51 -1.47 -2.47
C MET A 73 -6.94 -1.66 -3.93
N VAL A 74 -6.10 -1.18 -4.85
CA VAL A 74 -6.36 -1.18 -6.29
C VAL A 74 -5.27 -1.95 -7.02
N THR A 75 -5.64 -2.66 -8.07
CA THR A 75 -4.70 -3.33 -8.96
C THR A 75 -4.90 -2.81 -10.38
N GLY A 76 -3.81 -2.55 -11.10
CA GLY A 76 -3.85 -2.19 -12.51
C GLY A 76 -2.54 -2.50 -13.22
N GLU A 77 -2.60 -2.54 -14.54
CA GLU A 77 -1.41 -2.61 -15.39
C GLU A 77 -0.75 -1.23 -15.48
N ILE A 78 0.58 -1.18 -15.34
CA ILE A 78 1.34 0.06 -15.48
C ILE A 78 1.44 0.42 -16.97
N THR A 79 0.78 1.48 -17.41
CA THR A 79 0.81 1.92 -18.82
C THR A 79 1.89 2.96 -19.10
N SER A 80 2.26 3.77 -18.11
CA SER A 80 3.32 4.78 -18.22
C SER A 80 3.90 5.11 -16.86
N ILE A 81 5.23 5.29 -16.81
CA ILE A 81 5.94 5.86 -15.65
C ILE A 81 6.29 7.32 -15.98
N LYS A 82 5.84 8.26 -15.14
CA LYS A 82 6.11 9.71 -15.28
C LYS A 82 7.27 10.17 -14.42
N ASP A 83 7.46 9.56 -13.26
CA ASP A 83 8.60 9.82 -12.38
C ASP A 83 9.00 8.51 -11.70
N ALA A 84 10.13 7.94 -12.15
CA ALA A 84 10.64 6.69 -11.61
C ALA A 84 11.23 6.85 -10.19
N ILE A 85 11.65 8.06 -9.82
CA ILE A 85 12.22 8.33 -8.50
C ILE A 85 11.10 8.27 -7.46
N TYR A 86 9.97 8.93 -7.68
CA TYR A 86 8.88 8.97 -6.69
C TYR A 86 7.77 7.95 -6.96
N GLY A 87 7.85 7.18 -8.04
CA GLY A 87 6.83 6.17 -8.34
C GLY A 87 5.56 6.75 -8.95
N ASN A 88 5.66 7.87 -9.67
CA ASN A 88 4.51 8.45 -10.36
C ASN A 88 4.24 7.69 -11.66
N LEU A 89 3.06 7.12 -11.81
CA LEU A 89 2.73 6.24 -12.93
C LEU A 89 1.22 6.22 -13.20
N TYR A 90 0.82 5.60 -14.32
CA TYR A 90 -0.57 5.33 -14.66
C TYR A 90 -0.88 3.86 -14.46
N LEU A 91 -2.02 3.58 -13.82
CA LEU A 91 -2.58 2.24 -13.66
C LEU A 91 -3.85 2.12 -14.50
N LYS A 92 -3.95 1.03 -15.26
CA LYS A 92 -5.13 0.71 -16.06
C LYS A 92 -5.78 -0.60 -15.61
N ASP A 93 -7.10 -0.60 -15.54
CA ASP A 93 -7.96 -1.74 -15.20
C ASP A 93 -9.21 -1.69 -16.10
N GLY A 94 -9.30 -2.64 -17.03
CA GLY A 94 -10.29 -2.61 -18.11
C GLY A 94 -10.21 -1.32 -18.93
N ASP A 95 -11.32 -0.60 -19.01
CA ASP A 95 -11.44 0.68 -19.73
C ASP A 95 -11.07 1.90 -18.86
N SER A 96 -10.81 1.69 -17.57
CA SER A 96 -10.48 2.77 -16.64
C SER A 96 -8.98 2.90 -16.44
N GLU A 97 -8.50 4.14 -16.38
CA GLU A 97 -7.11 4.47 -16.08
C GLU A 97 -7.06 5.57 -15.03
N ILE A 98 -6.12 5.50 -14.10
CA ILE A 98 -5.92 6.51 -13.06
C ILE A 98 -4.43 6.78 -12.85
N TYR A 99 -4.11 8.05 -12.62
CA TYR A 99 -2.76 8.46 -12.25
C TYR A 99 -2.50 8.16 -10.77
N LEU A 100 -1.35 7.56 -10.47
CA LEU A 100 -0.82 7.39 -9.13
C LEU A 100 0.27 8.43 -8.87
N TYR A 101 0.00 9.35 -7.96
CA TYR A 101 0.96 10.33 -7.48
C TYR A 101 1.68 9.78 -6.24
N GLY A 102 2.81 9.13 -6.49
CA GLY A 102 3.68 8.51 -5.50
C GLY A 102 3.37 7.03 -5.28
N CYS A 103 4.37 6.17 -5.43
CA CYS A 103 4.33 4.76 -5.03
C CYS A 103 5.52 4.46 -4.12
N TYR A 104 5.26 4.19 -2.84
CA TYR A 104 6.28 4.13 -1.79
C TYR A 104 6.39 2.73 -1.16
N PRO A 105 7.56 2.38 -0.58
CA PRO A 105 7.82 1.03 -0.09
C PRO A 105 6.87 0.51 1.01
N GLY A 106 6.23 1.39 1.77
CA GLY A 106 5.36 1.03 2.86
C GLY A 106 4.67 2.24 3.51
N TYR A 107 3.70 1.97 4.40
CA TYR A 107 3.03 3.00 5.19
C TYR A 107 4.04 3.76 6.06
N GLY A 108 3.92 5.09 6.14
CA GLY A 108 4.80 5.93 6.96
C GLY A 108 6.09 6.40 6.27
N ALA A 109 6.36 6.01 5.02
CA ALA A 109 7.52 6.48 4.27
C ALA A 109 7.56 8.03 4.18
N THR A 110 8.73 8.62 4.48
CA THR A 110 8.99 10.07 4.40
C THR A 110 10.42 10.33 3.88
N GLY A 111 10.69 11.54 3.40
CA GLY A 111 12.02 11.92 2.91
C GLY A 111 12.52 10.99 1.80
N ASP A 112 13.78 10.57 1.90
CA ASP A 112 14.42 9.70 0.91
C ASP A 112 13.84 8.27 0.88
N TYR A 113 13.13 7.82 1.92
CA TYR A 113 12.42 6.53 1.91
C TYR A 113 11.26 6.49 0.91
N ARG A 114 10.89 7.63 0.32
CA ARG A 114 9.89 7.70 -0.77
C ARG A 114 10.49 7.50 -2.16
N LYS A 115 11.80 7.30 -2.27
CA LYS A 115 12.49 7.26 -3.55
C LYS A 115 12.77 5.83 -4.01
N ASN A 116 12.88 5.66 -5.33
CA ASN A 116 13.47 4.53 -6.04
C ASN A 116 12.80 3.16 -5.85
N LEU A 117 11.62 3.08 -5.23
CA LEU A 117 10.89 1.82 -5.05
C LEU A 117 10.80 1.00 -6.34
N LEU A 118 10.43 1.65 -7.46
CA LEU A 118 10.26 0.97 -8.75
C LEU A 118 11.55 0.26 -9.17
N ALA A 119 12.69 0.94 -9.07
CA ALA A 119 13.99 0.38 -9.39
C ALA A 119 14.36 -0.76 -8.42
N ASP A 120 14.18 -0.55 -7.12
CA ASP A 120 14.50 -1.53 -6.07
C ASP A 120 13.69 -2.83 -6.21
N LYS A 121 12.49 -2.74 -6.80
CA LYS A 121 11.58 -3.88 -7.02
C LYS A 121 11.60 -4.39 -8.47
N GLY A 122 12.31 -3.74 -9.39
CA GLY A 122 12.30 -4.10 -10.80
C GLY A 122 10.96 -3.87 -11.51
N ILE A 123 10.13 -2.97 -10.97
CA ILE A 123 8.82 -2.63 -11.51
C ILE A 123 8.98 -1.79 -12.78
N LYS A 124 8.25 -2.15 -13.84
CA LYS A 124 8.31 -1.51 -15.15
C LYS A 124 6.92 -1.42 -15.80
N VAL A 125 6.83 -0.67 -16.90
CA VAL A 125 5.64 -0.64 -17.76
C VAL A 125 5.26 -2.05 -18.20
N GLY A 126 3.96 -2.36 -18.17
CA GLY A 126 3.38 -3.68 -18.45
C GLY A 126 3.23 -4.58 -17.21
N ASP A 127 3.86 -4.26 -16.08
CA ASP A 127 3.62 -5.01 -14.83
C ASP A 127 2.23 -4.72 -14.27
N LYS A 128 1.61 -5.73 -13.65
CA LYS A 128 0.42 -5.54 -12.81
C LYS A 128 0.86 -5.13 -11.42
N LEU A 129 0.49 -3.94 -10.99
CA LEU A 129 0.84 -3.38 -9.68
C LEU A 129 -0.42 -3.27 -8.81
N THR A 130 -0.32 -3.78 -7.58
CA THR A 130 -1.30 -3.57 -6.52
C THR A 130 -0.76 -2.55 -5.51
N VAL A 131 -1.53 -1.50 -5.26
CA VAL A 131 -1.22 -0.47 -4.26
C VAL A 131 -2.39 -0.24 -3.30
N ILE A 132 -2.06 0.22 -2.10
CA ILE A 132 -3.04 0.79 -1.16
C ILE A 132 -2.88 2.31 -1.20
N ALA A 133 -3.92 3.06 -1.55
CA ALA A 133 -3.83 4.51 -1.73
C ALA A 133 -5.13 5.23 -1.38
N THR A 134 -5.02 6.54 -1.14
CA THR A 134 -6.17 7.44 -0.98
C THR A 134 -6.49 8.12 -2.31
N LYS A 135 -7.77 8.44 -2.54
CA LYS A 135 -8.20 9.20 -3.71
C LYS A 135 -8.11 10.71 -3.46
N SER A 136 -7.59 11.44 -4.44
CA SER A 136 -7.70 12.90 -4.50
C SER A 136 -8.00 13.36 -5.94
N SER A 137 -8.08 14.67 -6.14
CA SER A 137 -8.13 15.29 -7.45
C SER A 137 -7.14 16.46 -7.52
N TYR A 138 -6.41 16.58 -8.63
CA TYR A 138 -5.50 17.70 -8.90
C TYR A 138 -5.96 18.43 -10.15
N LYS A 139 -6.29 19.72 -10.02
CA LYS A 139 -6.91 20.51 -11.10
C LYS A 139 -8.12 19.79 -11.71
N GLU A 140 -9.00 19.29 -10.84
CA GLU A 140 -10.23 18.56 -11.19
C GLU A 140 -10.01 17.19 -11.86
N VAL A 141 -8.77 16.73 -12.01
CA VAL A 141 -8.45 15.39 -12.53
C VAL A 141 -8.23 14.43 -11.38
N ALA A 142 -9.00 13.34 -11.37
CA ALA A 142 -8.89 12.27 -10.38
C ALA A 142 -7.52 11.59 -10.39
N GLN A 143 -6.97 11.33 -9.20
CA GLN A 143 -5.73 10.60 -9.01
C GLN A 143 -5.75 9.79 -7.70
N LEU A 144 -4.86 8.82 -7.60
CA LEU A 144 -4.45 8.20 -6.35
C LEU A 144 -3.27 8.98 -5.77
N THR A 145 -3.15 9.02 -4.45
CA THR A 145 -2.07 9.73 -3.76
C THR A 145 -1.42 8.86 -2.71
N ASN A 146 -0.10 9.05 -2.55
CA ASN A 146 0.70 8.40 -1.52
C ASN A 146 0.51 6.87 -1.49
N GLY A 147 0.56 6.25 -2.68
CA GLY A 147 0.37 4.80 -2.80
C GLY A 147 1.41 4.02 -2.01
N ILE A 148 0.94 2.98 -1.34
CA ILE A 148 1.73 2.04 -0.57
C ILE A 148 1.84 0.78 -1.42
N TYR A 149 3.07 0.37 -1.73
CA TYR A 149 3.33 -0.87 -2.45
C TYR A 149 2.77 -2.08 -1.69
N PHE A 150 1.92 -2.85 -2.37
CA PHE A 150 1.39 -4.10 -1.83
C PHE A 150 2.03 -5.31 -2.52
N SER A 151 1.91 -5.40 -3.84
CA SER A 151 2.49 -6.46 -4.67
C SER A 151 2.63 -6.03 -6.12
N HIS A 152 3.43 -6.75 -6.91
CA HIS A 152 3.39 -6.66 -8.36
C HIS A 152 3.67 -8.01 -9.01
N GLU A 153 3.24 -8.15 -10.26
CA GLU A 153 3.51 -9.30 -11.13
C GLU A 153 3.94 -8.80 -12.51
N SER A 154 5.05 -9.34 -13.02
CA SER A 154 5.45 -9.07 -14.40
C SER A 154 4.70 -9.98 -15.38
N PRO A 155 4.40 -9.50 -16.60
CA PRO A 155 3.89 -10.36 -17.66
C PRO A 155 4.89 -11.48 -17.95
N LYS A 156 4.37 -12.66 -18.30
CA LYS A 156 5.17 -13.82 -18.70
C LYS A 156 5.77 -13.64 -20.09
#